data_AF-A0A9Q4AZM0-F1
#
_entry.id   AF-A0A9Q4AZM0-F1
#
_cell.length_a   1.000
_cell.length_b   1.000
_cell.length_c   1.000
_cell.angle_alpha   90.00
_cell.angle_beta   90.00
_cell.angle_gamma   90.00
#
_symmetry.space_group_name_H-M   'P 1'
#
loop_
_entity.id
_entity.type
_entity.pdbx_description
1 polymer ?
#
loop_
_entity_poly.entity_id
_entity_poly.type
_entity_poly.pdbx_seq_one_letter_code
_entity_poly.pdbx_strand_id
1 'polypeptide(L)' 'MIQALIFTITIFIGWLIFDAIKHKKLLKENLISGLLTAVVAGVFWYILFIVF' A
#
# COMPACT_ATOMS: atom_id res chain seq x y z
N MET A 1 11.60 6.48 -10.03
CA MET A 1 11.90 5.36 -9.09
C MET A 1 11.56 5.67 -7.63
N ILE A 2 12.14 6.69 -6.99
CA ILE A 2 11.82 7.08 -5.58
C ILE A 2 10.32 7.36 -5.37
N GLN A 3 9.65 7.97 -6.33
CA GLN A 3 8.20 8.24 -6.24
C GLN A 3 7.36 6.96 -6.14
N ALA A 4 7.69 5.88 -6.85
CA ALA A 4 6.97 4.62 -6.75
C ALA A 4 7.14 3.99 -5.35
N LEU A 5 8.33 4.15 -4.75
CA LEU A 5 8.59 3.70 -3.39
C LEU A 5 7.76 4.49 -2.37
N ILE A 6 7.73 5.82 -2.50
CA ILE A 6 6.90 6.71 -1.66
C ILE A 6 5.43 6.33 -1.81
N PHE A 7 4.94 6.14 -3.04
CA PHE A 7 3.57 5.75 -3.31
C PHE A 7 3.19 4.42 -2.65
N THR A 8 4.05 3.41 -2.78
CA THR A 8 3.88 2.09 -2.14
C THR A 8 3.75 2.21 -0.63
N ILE A 9 4.63 2.98 0.01
CA ILE A 9 4.62 3.21 1.46
C ILE A 9 3.36 3.98 1.87
N THR A 10 2.96 5.00 1.09
CA THR A 10 1.74 5.77 1.35
C THR A 10 0.49 4.91 1.28
N ILE A 11 0.37 4.02 0.28
CA ILE A 11 -0.76 3.08 0.17
C ILE A 11 -0.80 2.14 1.38
N PHE A 12 0.35 1.61 1.79
CA PHE A 12 0.43 0.73 2.95
C PHE A 12 0.00 1.45 4.25
N ILE A 13 0.52 2.65 4.49
CA ILE A 13 0.16 3.47 5.66
C ILE A 13 -1.33 3.84 5.62
N GLY A 14 -1.85 4.24 4.46
CA GLY A 14 -3.27 4.53 4.29
C GLY A 14 -4.15 3.33 4.64
N TRP A 15 -3.73 2.13 4.26
CA TRP A 15 -4.43 0.88 4.60
C TRP A 15 -4.43 0.60 6.10
N LEU A 16 -3.28 0.79 6.76
CA LEU A 16 -3.18 0.62 8.22
C LEU A 16 -4.03 1.63 8.98
N ILE A 17 -4.06 2.88 8.54
CA ILE A 17 -4.92 3.92 9.12
C ILE A 17 -6.40 3.54 8.93
N PHE A 18 -6.75 3.08 7.73
CA PHE A 18 -8.12 2.66 7.43
C PHE A 18 -8.56 1.47 8.30
N ASP A 19 -7.68 0.48 8.47
CA ASP A 19 -7.93 -0.68 9.34
C ASP A 19 -8.06 -0.26 10.81
N ALA A 20 -7.16 0.62 11.29
CA ALA A 20 -7.19 1.15 12.64
C ALA A 20 -8.48 1.93 12.93
N ILE A 21 -8.98 2.73 11.98
CA ILE A 21 -10.22 3.49 12.14
C ILE A 21 -11.44 2.57 12.08
N LYS A 22 -11.49 1.66 11.11
CA LYS A 22 -12.65 0.81 10.83
C LYS A 22 -12.83 -0.29 11.88
N HIS A 23 -11.76 -0.97 12.25
CA HIS A 23 -11.81 -2.14 13.12
C HIS A 23 -11.35 -1.84 14.56
N LYS A 24 -10.87 -0.61 14.86
CA LYS A 24 -10.30 -0.17 16.14
C LYS A 24 -9.14 -1.04 16.66
N LYS A 25 -8.66 -1.96 15.82
CA LYS A 25 -7.57 -2.91 16.05
C LYS A 25 -6.91 -3.18 14.71
N LEU A 26 -5.59 -3.36 14.74
CA LEU A 26 -4.85 -3.83 13.57
C LEU A 26 -5.04 -5.34 13.46
N LEU A 27 -5.87 -5.77 12.52
CA LEU A 27 -6.09 -7.18 12.27
C LEU A 27 -4.94 -7.71 11.43
N LYS A 28 -4.30 -8.79 11.88
CA LYS A 28 -3.15 -9.39 11.16
C LYS A 28 -3.50 -9.78 9.72
N GLU A 29 -4.74 -10.18 9.48
CA GLU A 29 -5.26 -10.50 8.15
C GLU A 29 -5.36 -9.26 7.24
N ASN A 30 -5.82 -8.13 7.78
CA ASN A 30 -5.86 -6.86 7.04
C ASN A 30 -4.48 -6.25 6.87
N LEU A 31 -3.54 -6.52 7.78
CA LEU A 31 -2.14 -6.13 7.63
C LEU A 31 -1.52 -6.80 6.39
N ILE A 32 -1.71 -8.12 6.25
CA ILE A 32 -1.23 -8.89 5.10
C ILE A 32 -1.93 -8.43 3.80
N SER A 33 -3.25 -8.21 3.86
CA SER A 33 -4.01 -7.69 2.72
C SER A 33 -3.56 -6.30 2.29
N GLY A 34 -3.25 -5.42 3.26
CA GLY A 34 -2.72 -4.08 3.00
C GLY A 34 -1.31 -4.12 2.40
N LEU A 35 -0.48 -5.06 2.85
CA LEU A 35 0.87 -5.25 2.32
C LEU A 35 0.83 -5.76 0.88
N LEU A 36 -0.02 -6.74 0.57
CA LEU A 36 -0.25 -7.19 -0.80
C LEU A 36 -0.78 -6.07 -1.69
N THR A 37 -1.75 -5.30 -1.20
CA THR A 37 -2.32 -4.17 -1.96
C THR A 37 -1.27 -3.12 -2.26
N ALA A 38 -0.45 -2.76 -1.27
CA ALA A 38 0.63 -1.80 -1.44
C ALA A 38 1.68 -2.29 -2.45
N VAL A 39 2.09 -3.55 -2.38
CA VAL A 39 3.03 -4.15 -3.34
C VAL A 39 2.47 -4.13 -4.76
N VAL A 40 1.21 -4.55 -4.96
CA VAL A 40 0.57 -4.53 -6.27
C VAL A 40 0.48 -3.09 -6.82
N ALA A 41 0.07 -2.14 -6.00
CA ALA A 41 -0.01 -0.73 -6.37
C ALA A 41 1.37 -0.16 -6.73
N GLY A 42 2.41 -0.49 -5.96
CA GLY A 42 3.79 -0.11 -6.21
C GLY A 42 4.35 -0.66 -7.51
N VAL A 43 4.12 -1.96 -7.78
CA VAL A 43 4.55 -2.62 -9.02
C VAL A 43 3.84 -2.00 -10.23
N PHE A 44 2.53 -1.78 -10.16
CA PHE A 44 1.78 -1.12 -11.23
C PHE A 44 2.31 0.29 -11.50
N TRP A 45 2.56 1.06 -10.44
CA TRP A 45 3.07 2.42 -10.57
C TRP A 45 4.48 2.45 -11.15
N TYR A 46 5.32 1.49 -10.77
CA TYR A 46 6.65 1.33 -11.33
C TYR A 46 6.62 0.99 -12.83
N ILE A 47 5.72 0.10 -13.25
CA ILE A 47 5.52 -0.22 -14.67
C ILE A 47 5.05 1.02 -15.43
N LEU A 48 4.09 1.78 -14.92
CA LEU A 48 3.66 3.03 -15.53
C LEU A 48 4.82 4.01 -15.69
N PHE A 49 5.71 4.11 -14.71
CA PHE A 49 6.91 4.97 -14.76
C PHE A 49 7.95 4.49 -15.79
N ILE A 50 7.93 3.22 -16.19
CA ILE A 50 8.80 2.72 -17.27
C ILE A 50 8.19 3.02 -18.64
N VAL A 51 6.86 2.95 -18.74
CA VAL A 51 6.12 3.10 -20.00
C VAL A 51 5.90 4.57 -20.39
N PHE A 52 5.72 5.45 -19.41
CA PHE A 52 5.49 6.89 -19.56
C PHE A 52 6.68 7.70 -19.02
#